data_AF-A0A3N2AV52-F1
#
_entry.id   AF-A0A3N2AV52-F1
#
_cell.length_a   1.000
_cell.length_b   1.000
_cell.length_c   1.000
_cell.angle_alpha   90.00
_cell.angle_beta   90.00
_cell.angle_gamma   90.00
#
_symmetry.space_group_name_H-M   'P 1'
#
loop_
_entity.id
_entity.type
_entity.pdbx_description
1 polymer ?
#
loop_
_entity_poly.entity_id
_entity_poly.type
_entity_poly.pdbx_seq_one_letter_code
_entity_poly.pdbx_strand_id
1 'polypeptide(L)'
;MDAAPKPYRAIKAVLFAFGTIALASGATAVFVSSNDAGSAALVVVGAALLAFGVLLERIVSLRAGPVELQLELVRTQAEIAAAVERGDSDRAARLSERATALVASLSPLAAEYERVRSLRPGSREHPQALDERAVEAARRRAAADDVAPETIELLFDTPGAGNRLTALALIQGRPEAASLPVLERAILHAASDVEQLQALRSAEAAVGSAALDPARRAQLIATVDEAVRIGRIRGDDSDRMRIAKRIAGLA
;
A
#
# COMPACT_ATOMS: atom_id res chain seq x y z
N MET A 1 18.05 4.91 4.41
CA MET A 1 18.39 4.34 3.09
C MET A 1 19.26 3.13 3.38
N ASP A 2 18.64 2.07 3.87
CA ASP A 2 19.39 0.94 4.42
C ASP A 2 19.91 0.06 3.29
N ALA A 3 21.21 -0.17 3.35
CA ALA A 3 21.92 -0.96 2.38
C ALA A 3 21.46 -2.41 2.49
N ALA A 4 20.83 -2.91 1.42
CA ALA A 4 20.58 -4.34 1.25
C ALA A 4 21.84 -5.14 1.63
N PRO A 5 21.71 -6.31 2.29
CA PRO A 5 22.82 -7.08 2.83
C PRO A 5 23.90 -7.28 1.74
N LYS A 6 25.16 -7.01 2.10
CA LYS A 6 26.35 -7.05 1.21
C LYS A 6 26.38 -8.20 0.19
N PRO A 7 26.01 -9.46 0.50
CA PRO A 7 26.05 -10.54 -0.50
C PRO A 7 25.08 -10.35 -1.67
N TYR A 8 23.91 -9.74 -1.46
CA TYR A 8 22.89 -9.57 -2.49
C TYR A 8 23.29 -8.55 -3.55
N ARG A 9 23.89 -7.43 -3.11
CA ARG A 9 24.43 -6.40 -4.01
C ARG A 9 25.55 -6.95 -4.87
N ALA A 10 26.40 -7.81 -4.31
CA ALA A 10 27.47 -8.47 -5.04
C ALA A 10 26.93 -9.43 -6.10
N ILE A 11 25.98 -10.31 -5.74
CA ILE A 11 25.36 -11.25 -6.70
C ILE A 11 24.66 -10.49 -7.83
N LYS A 12 23.93 -9.43 -7.51
CA LYS A 12 23.26 -8.59 -8.51
C LYS A 12 24.25 -7.91 -9.45
N ALA A 13 25.31 -7.31 -8.91
CA ALA A 13 26.35 -6.67 -9.70
C ALA A 13 27.01 -7.68 -10.65
N VAL A 14 27.27 -8.90 -10.17
CA VAL A 14 27.82 -10.00 -10.99
C VAL A 14 26.83 -10.41 -12.07
N LEU A 15 25.55 -10.64 -11.76
CA LEU A 15 24.53 -11.02 -12.75
C LEU A 15 24.32 -9.94 -13.83
N PHE A 16 24.28 -8.66 -13.44
CA PHE A 16 24.16 -7.56 -14.40
C PHE A 16 25.41 -7.42 -15.26
N ALA A 17 26.60 -7.52 -14.68
CA ALA A 17 27.85 -7.45 -15.43
C ALA A 17 27.95 -8.61 -16.44
N PHE A 18 27.74 -9.85 -15.99
CA PHE A 18 27.76 -11.02 -16.87
C PHE A 18 26.64 -10.99 -17.92
N GLY A 19 25.42 -10.60 -17.55
CA GLY A 19 24.30 -10.48 -18.48
C GLY A 19 24.58 -9.44 -19.57
N THR A 20 25.12 -8.27 -19.20
CA THR A 20 25.47 -7.20 -20.14
C THR A 20 26.61 -7.63 -21.06
N ILE A 21 27.65 -8.25 -20.50
CA ILE A 21 28.80 -8.75 -21.29
C ILE A 21 28.36 -9.86 -22.25
N ALA A 22 27.55 -10.81 -21.80
CA ALA A 22 27.05 -11.91 -22.63
C ALA A 22 26.12 -11.40 -23.75
N LEU A 23 25.23 -10.44 -23.44
CA LEU A 23 24.33 -9.85 -24.44
C LEU A 23 25.10 -9.02 -25.48
N ALA A 24 26.06 -8.19 -25.05
CA ALA A 24 26.89 -7.39 -25.95
C ALA A 24 27.81 -8.27 -26.82
N SER A 25 28.39 -9.33 -26.24
CA SER A 25 29.21 -10.29 -26.96
C SER A 25 28.39 -11.11 -27.95
N GLY A 26 27.19 -11.57 -27.56
CA GLY A 26 26.25 -12.27 -28.43
C GLY A 26 25.78 -11.39 -29.59
N ALA A 27 25.38 -10.15 -29.32
CA ALA A 27 24.97 -9.20 -30.35
C ALA A 27 26.10 -8.91 -31.34
N THR A 28 27.34 -8.76 -30.86
CA THR A 28 28.51 -8.55 -31.74
C THR A 28 28.82 -9.81 -32.55
N ALA A 29 28.71 -10.99 -31.94
CA ALA A 29 28.96 -12.27 -32.60
C ALA A 29 27.96 -12.56 -33.74
N VAL A 30 26.69 -12.14 -33.62
CA VAL A 30 25.69 -12.26 -34.72
C VAL A 30 26.16 -11.57 -36.00
N PHE A 31 26.95 -10.49 -35.92
CA PHE A 31 27.40 -9.74 -37.10
C PHE A 31 28.78 -10.17 -37.62
N VAL A 32 29.57 -10.89 -36.81
CA VAL A 32 30.99 -11.19 -37.12
C VAL A 32 31.24 -12.70 -37.29
N SER A 33 30.36 -13.54 -36.73
CA SER A 33 30.52 -15.00 -36.71
C SER A 33 29.59 -15.68 -37.70
N SER A 34 30.07 -16.72 -38.38
CA SER A 34 29.25 -17.62 -39.20
C SER A 34 28.56 -18.72 -38.38
N ASN A 35 28.66 -18.66 -37.05
CA ASN A 35 28.01 -19.60 -36.13
C ASN A 35 26.73 -18.97 -35.54
N ASP A 36 25.66 -19.02 -36.33
CA ASP A 36 24.36 -18.43 -36.00
C ASP A 36 23.75 -19.04 -34.73
N ALA A 37 23.93 -20.36 -34.53
CA ALA A 37 23.39 -21.08 -33.38
C ALA A 37 24.05 -20.64 -32.05
N GLY A 38 25.38 -20.48 -32.05
CA GLY A 38 26.12 -20.04 -30.87
C GLY A 38 25.80 -18.59 -30.47
N SER A 39 25.61 -17.73 -31.46
CA SER A 39 25.33 -16.30 -31.25
C SER A 39 23.92 -16.07 -30.72
N ALA A 40 22.93 -16.79 -31.26
CA ALA A 40 21.55 -16.77 -30.76
C ALA A 40 21.46 -17.27 -29.31
N ALA A 41 22.18 -18.34 -28.97
CA ALA A 41 22.22 -18.87 -27.61
C ALA A 41 22.77 -17.84 -26.59
N LEU A 42 23.83 -17.10 -26.94
CA LEU A 42 24.38 -16.06 -26.06
C LEU A 42 23.39 -14.91 -25.81
N VAL A 43 22.65 -14.49 -26.84
CA VAL A 43 21.64 -13.42 -26.69
C VAL A 43 20.51 -13.87 -25.77
N VAL A 44 20.00 -15.10 -25.94
CA VAL A 44 18.94 -15.65 -25.09
C VAL A 44 19.40 -15.80 -23.64
N VAL A 45 20.61 -16.32 -23.42
CA VAL A 45 21.19 -16.46 -22.08
C VAL A 45 21.44 -15.09 -21.43
N GLY A 46 21.96 -14.12 -22.17
CA GLY A 46 22.13 -12.74 -21.69
C GLY A 46 20.81 -12.08 -21.29
N ALA A 47 19.77 -12.22 -22.12
CA ALA A 47 18.43 -11.72 -21.83
C ALA A 47 17.81 -12.40 -20.60
N ALA A 48 17.96 -13.72 -20.47
CA ALA A 48 17.49 -14.48 -19.31
C ALA A 48 18.20 -14.04 -18.02
N LEU A 49 19.52 -13.84 -18.04
CA LEU A 49 20.28 -13.37 -16.87
C LEU A 49 19.86 -11.96 -16.43
N LEU A 50 19.60 -11.06 -17.39
CA LEU A 50 19.06 -9.73 -17.09
C LEU A 50 17.65 -9.82 -16.51
N ALA A 51 16.78 -10.66 -17.08
CA ALA A 51 15.44 -10.91 -16.55
C ALA A 51 15.49 -11.48 -15.11
N PHE A 52 16.38 -12.44 -14.84
CA PHE A 52 16.61 -12.98 -13.50
C PHE A 52 17.14 -11.92 -12.53
N GLY A 53 18.02 -11.02 -12.97
CA GLY A 53 18.50 -9.90 -12.14
C GLY A 53 17.39 -8.93 -11.71
N VAL A 54 16.38 -8.75 -12.56
CA VAL A 54 15.16 -7.95 -12.25
C VAL A 54 14.17 -8.76 -11.39
N LEU A 55 13.98 -10.04 -11.68
CA LEU A 55 13.08 -10.93 -10.95
C LEU A 55 13.59 -11.29 -9.54
N LEU A 56 14.91 -11.29 -9.31
CA LEU A 56 15.50 -11.54 -7.99
C LEU A 56 15.01 -10.52 -6.95
N GLU A 57 14.72 -9.27 -7.34
CA GLU A 57 14.16 -8.26 -6.43
C GLU A 57 12.75 -8.62 -5.96
N ARG A 58 11.97 -9.30 -6.82
CA ARG A 58 10.62 -9.77 -6.47
C ARG A 58 10.65 -11.04 -5.63
N ILE A 59 11.62 -11.93 -5.86
CA ILE A 59 11.72 -13.19 -5.10
C ILE A 59 12.31 -12.94 -3.70
N VAL A 60 13.25 -12.00 -3.55
CA VAL A 60 13.81 -11.64 -2.24
C VAL A 60 12.82 -10.84 -1.40
N SER A 61 11.91 -10.05 -2.01
CA SER A 61 10.80 -9.43 -1.26
C SER A 61 9.74 -10.43 -0.78
N LEU A 62 9.80 -11.69 -1.23
CA LEU A 62 8.91 -12.78 -0.79
C LEU A 62 9.50 -13.63 0.35
N ARG A 63 10.79 -13.46 0.72
CA ARG A 63 11.50 -14.38 1.65
C ARG A 63 11.65 -13.91 3.10
N ALA A 64 10.96 -12.85 3.49
CA ALA A 64 10.58 -12.52 4.87
C ALA A 64 9.12 -12.04 4.83
N GLY A 65 8.28 -12.93 4.29
CA GLY A 65 7.04 -12.58 3.62
C GLY A 65 6.05 -11.90 4.56
N PRO A 66 5.20 -10.99 4.03
CA PRO A 66 4.20 -10.24 4.80
C PRO A 66 3.39 -11.10 5.80
N VAL A 67 3.25 -12.40 5.56
CA VAL A 67 2.60 -13.37 6.47
C VAL A 67 3.29 -13.53 7.82
N GLU A 68 4.63 -13.60 7.90
CA GLU A 68 5.34 -13.75 9.19
C GLU A 68 5.25 -12.46 10.02
N LEU A 69 5.39 -11.32 9.35
CA LEU A 69 5.19 -10.00 9.95
C LEU A 69 3.73 -9.79 10.36
N GLN A 70 2.76 -10.22 9.55
CA GLN A 70 1.32 -10.21 9.89
C GLN A 70 1.03 -11.08 11.12
N LEU A 71 1.63 -12.28 11.21
CA LEU A 71 1.48 -13.18 12.36
C LEU A 71 2.11 -12.59 13.63
N GLU A 72 3.31 -12.02 13.54
CA GLU A 72 3.95 -11.33 14.68
C GLU A 72 3.10 -10.14 15.14
N LEU A 73 2.48 -9.44 14.20
CA LEU A 73 1.67 -8.28 14.46
C LEU A 73 0.32 -8.65 15.11
N VAL A 74 -0.38 -9.67 14.62
CA VAL A 74 -1.59 -10.24 15.25
C VAL A 74 -1.30 -10.72 16.67
N ARG A 75 -0.16 -11.39 16.89
CA ARG A 75 0.28 -11.80 18.23
C ARG A 75 0.51 -10.60 19.13
N THR A 76 1.21 -9.59 18.63
CA THR A 76 1.50 -8.36 19.40
C THR A 76 0.20 -7.66 19.81
N GLN A 77 -0.82 -7.63 18.95
CA GLN A 77 -2.14 -7.07 19.30
C GLN A 77 -2.87 -7.86 20.39
N ALA A 78 -2.88 -9.19 20.29
CA ALA A 78 -3.46 -10.03 21.34
C ALA A 78 -2.78 -9.77 22.70
N GLU A 79 -1.47 -9.56 22.70
CA GLU A 79 -0.72 -9.19 23.90
C GLU A 79 -1.05 -7.78 24.43
N ILE A 80 -1.30 -6.81 23.54
CA ILE A 80 -1.78 -5.47 23.93
C ILE A 80 -3.13 -5.58 24.63
N ALA A 81 -4.10 -6.26 24.00
CA ALA A 81 -5.44 -6.44 24.57
C ALA A 81 -5.38 -7.11 25.95
N ALA A 82 -4.58 -8.18 26.07
CA ALA A 82 -4.37 -8.86 27.35
C ALA A 82 -3.65 -8.00 28.39
N ALA A 83 -2.78 -7.06 27.99
CA ALA A 83 -2.13 -6.13 28.91
C ALA A 83 -3.11 -5.06 29.41
N VAL A 84 -3.99 -4.54 28.53
CA VAL A 84 -5.06 -3.60 28.88
C VAL A 84 -6.05 -4.23 29.85
N GLU A 85 -6.48 -5.46 29.58
CA GLU A 85 -7.41 -6.20 30.46
C GLU A 85 -6.83 -6.41 31.87
N ARG A 86 -5.52 -6.63 31.96
CA ARG A 86 -4.80 -6.77 33.24
C ARG A 86 -4.46 -5.44 33.92
N GLY A 87 -4.82 -4.30 33.32
CA GLY A 87 -4.49 -2.96 33.83
C GLY A 87 -3.01 -2.58 33.72
N ASP A 88 -2.22 -3.31 32.93
CA ASP A 88 -0.78 -3.08 32.75
C ASP A 88 -0.54 -2.07 31.61
N SER A 89 -0.79 -0.80 31.92
CA SER A 89 -0.70 0.31 30.96
C SER A 89 0.70 0.48 30.36
N ASP A 90 1.74 0.24 31.15
CA ASP A 90 3.13 0.40 30.72
C ASP A 90 3.52 -0.68 29.72
N ARG A 91 3.08 -1.93 29.94
CA ARG A 91 3.29 -3.01 28.98
C ARG A 91 2.48 -2.80 27.70
N ALA A 92 1.23 -2.36 27.82
CA ALA A 92 0.40 -2.03 26.66
C ALA A 92 1.04 -0.94 25.79
N ALA A 93 1.61 0.11 26.40
CA ALA A 93 2.31 1.17 25.69
C ALA A 93 3.55 0.66 24.93
N ARG A 94 4.40 -0.15 25.58
CA ARG A 94 5.59 -0.73 24.93
C ARG A 94 5.25 -1.66 23.77
N LEU A 95 4.22 -2.49 23.95
CA LEU A 95 3.75 -3.38 22.88
C LEU A 95 3.13 -2.59 21.72
N SER A 96 2.44 -1.48 22.01
CA SER A 96 1.90 -0.58 20.99
C SER A 96 3.01 0.09 20.17
N GLU A 97 4.11 0.50 20.81
CA GLU A 97 5.28 1.05 20.13
C GLU A 97 5.93 0.00 19.20
N ARG A 98 6.04 -1.25 19.68
CA ARG A 98 6.55 -2.37 18.87
C ARG A 98 5.65 -2.70 17.69
N ALA A 99 4.33 -2.74 17.89
CA ALA A 99 3.36 -2.93 16.81
C ALA A 99 3.46 -1.80 15.76
N THR A 100 3.62 -0.55 16.21
CA THR A 100 3.83 0.61 15.33
C THR A 100 5.10 0.46 14.49
N ALA A 101 6.20 0.01 15.10
CA ALA A 101 7.45 -0.24 14.37
C ALA A 101 7.33 -1.37 13.33
N LEU A 102 6.57 -2.43 13.64
CA LEU A 102 6.26 -3.52 12.70
C LEU A 102 5.36 -3.04 11.56
N VAL A 103 4.37 -2.20 11.83
CA VAL A 103 3.53 -1.61 10.78
C VAL A 103 4.34 -0.64 9.90
N ALA A 104 5.24 0.14 10.50
CA ALA A 104 6.13 1.03 9.76
C ALA A 104 7.08 0.26 8.82
N SER A 105 7.50 -0.95 9.19
CA SER A 105 8.29 -1.82 8.32
C SER A 105 7.44 -2.49 7.22
N LEU A 106 6.14 -2.68 7.47
CA LEU A 106 5.16 -3.19 6.50
C LEU A 106 4.77 -2.16 5.43
N SER A 107 4.93 -0.86 5.67
CA SER A 107 4.52 0.17 4.71
C SER A 107 5.65 1.16 4.39
N PRO A 108 6.58 0.79 3.50
CA PRO A 108 7.50 1.76 2.88
C PRO A 108 6.74 2.91 2.19
N LEU A 109 5.48 2.71 1.81
CA LEU A 109 4.58 3.71 1.23
C LEU A 109 4.10 4.75 2.26
N ALA A 110 3.71 4.33 3.46
CA ALA A 110 3.31 5.25 4.53
C ALA A 110 4.51 6.09 4.99
N ALA A 111 5.68 5.47 5.11
CA ALA A 111 6.92 6.18 5.43
C ALA A 111 7.34 7.17 4.33
N GLU A 112 7.11 6.83 3.05
CA GLU A 112 7.34 7.75 1.93
C GLU A 112 6.37 8.92 1.94
N TYR A 113 5.07 8.68 2.18
CA TYR A 113 4.08 9.73 2.33
C TYR A 113 4.44 10.69 3.48
N GLU A 114 4.74 10.17 4.67
CA GLU A 114 5.13 11.01 5.82
C GLU A 114 6.45 11.74 5.59
N ARG A 115 7.37 11.16 4.81
CA ARG A 115 8.58 11.87 4.37
C ARG A 115 8.25 13.02 3.43
N VAL A 116 7.40 12.81 2.43
CA VAL A 116 6.96 13.89 1.52
C VAL A 116 6.26 15.00 2.29
N ARG A 117 5.40 14.64 3.26
CA ARG A 117 4.68 15.59 4.12
C ARG A 117 5.60 16.36 5.07
N SER A 118 6.58 15.68 5.69
CA SER A 118 7.49 16.30 6.66
C SER A 118 8.53 17.23 6.04
N LEU A 119 8.83 17.11 4.74
CA LEU A 119 9.79 17.96 4.05
C LEU A 119 9.29 19.41 3.84
N ARG A 120 7.99 19.71 4.00
CA ARG A 120 7.45 21.09 3.91
C ARG A 120 6.23 21.33 4.83
N PRO A 121 6.40 21.41 6.15
CA PRO A 121 5.30 21.71 7.06
C PRO A 121 4.82 23.15 6.83
N GLY A 122 3.55 23.33 6.45
CA GLY A 122 2.87 24.63 6.52
C GLY A 122 2.87 25.52 5.26
N SER A 123 3.17 25.01 4.06
CA SER A 123 2.86 25.78 2.85
C SER A 123 1.34 25.75 2.60
N ARG A 124 0.71 26.93 2.51
CA ARG A 124 -0.71 27.12 2.10
C ARG A 124 -1.02 26.55 0.71
N GLU A 125 0.01 26.14 -0.01
CA GLU A 125 0.02 25.56 -1.34
C GLU A 125 0.44 24.08 -1.33
N HIS A 126 0.11 23.30 -0.29
CA HIS A 126 0.15 21.84 -0.44
C HIS A 126 -0.82 21.50 -1.57
N PRO A 127 -0.36 21.11 -2.77
CA PRO A 127 -1.29 20.80 -3.83
C PRO A 127 -1.86 19.45 -3.43
N GLN A 128 -3.17 19.37 -3.29
CA GLN A 128 -3.94 18.12 -3.27
C GLN A 128 -3.34 17.06 -4.22
N ALA A 129 -2.77 17.50 -5.35
CA ALA A 129 -2.05 16.69 -6.32
C ALA A 129 -0.83 15.89 -5.77
N LEU A 130 -0.12 16.35 -4.74
CA LEU A 130 0.97 15.58 -4.11
C LEU A 130 0.42 14.45 -3.24
N ASP A 131 -0.60 14.74 -2.43
CA ASP A 131 -1.29 13.72 -1.64
C ASP A 131 -1.95 12.70 -2.58
N GLU A 132 -2.58 13.15 -3.67
CA GLU A 132 -3.15 12.28 -4.69
C GLU A 132 -2.10 11.43 -5.41
N ARG A 133 -0.92 11.98 -5.74
CA ARG A 133 0.17 11.19 -6.35
C ARG A 133 0.70 10.11 -5.41
N ALA A 134 0.82 10.42 -4.12
CA ALA A 134 1.26 9.46 -3.12
C ALA A 134 0.20 8.36 -2.89
N VAL A 135 -1.07 8.75 -2.81
CA VAL A 135 -2.20 7.80 -2.75
C VAL A 135 -2.27 6.92 -4.00
N GLU A 136 -2.07 7.50 -5.18
CA GLU A 136 -2.09 6.77 -6.46
C GLU A 136 -0.90 5.80 -6.58
N ALA A 137 0.29 6.20 -6.11
CA ALA A 137 1.44 5.30 -6.01
C ALA A 137 1.18 4.14 -5.05
N ALA A 138 0.56 4.42 -3.89
CA ALA A 138 0.16 3.40 -2.94
C ALA A 138 -0.91 2.45 -3.52
N ARG A 139 -1.90 2.97 -4.23
CA ARG A 139 -2.95 2.19 -4.90
C ARG A 139 -2.37 1.23 -5.94
N ARG A 140 -1.46 1.71 -6.82
CA ARG A 140 -0.81 0.86 -7.82
C ARG A 140 0.01 -0.27 -7.21
N ARG A 141 0.61 -0.02 -6.04
CA ARG A 141 1.41 -1.03 -5.35
C ARG A 141 0.52 -2.01 -4.57
N ALA A 142 -0.56 -1.53 -3.97
CA ALA A 142 -1.59 -2.35 -3.32
C ALA A 142 -2.20 -3.39 -4.25
N ALA A 143 -2.43 -3.04 -5.52
CA ALA A 143 -2.98 -3.94 -6.53
C ALA A 143 -2.07 -5.14 -6.83
N ALA A 144 -0.80 -5.12 -6.40
CA ALA A 144 0.17 -6.19 -6.66
C ALA A 144 0.31 -7.20 -5.51
N ASP A 145 -0.17 -6.88 -4.30
CA ASP A 145 0.10 -7.65 -3.09
C ASP A 145 -1.18 -8.29 -2.51
N ASP A 146 -1.05 -9.47 -1.90
CA ASP A 146 -2.16 -10.10 -1.18
C ASP A 146 -2.32 -9.50 0.23
N VAL A 147 -3.32 -8.64 0.45
CA VAL A 147 -3.51 -7.89 1.70
C VAL A 147 -4.82 -8.29 2.35
N ALA A 148 -4.74 -8.83 3.56
CA ALA A 148 -5.89 -9.23 4.35
C ALA A 148 -6.61 -8.01 4.97
N PRO A 149 -7.95 -8.04 5.13
CA PRO A 149 -8.72 -6.95 5.75
C PRO A 149 -8.20 -6.54 7.14
N GLU A 150 -7.76 -7.49 7.95
CA GLU A 150 -7.23 -7.26 9.30
C GLU A 150 -5.95 -6.40 9.26
N THR A 151 -5.15 -6.56 8.20
CA THR A 151 -3.96 -5.72 7.99
C THR A 151 -4.35 -4.28 7.68
N ILE A 152 -5.44 -4.08 6.93
CA ILE A 152 -5.96 -2.75 6.59
C ILE A 152 -6.50 -2.06 7.85
N GLU A 153 -7.25 -2.77 8.69
CA GLU A 153 -7.76 -2.25 9.96
C GLU A 153 -6.65 -1.77 10.87
N LEU A 154 -5.64 -2.62 11.05
CA LEU A 154 -4.50 -2.30 11.88
C LEU A 154 -3.65 -1.16 11.34
N LEU A 155 -3.41 -1.14 10.02
CA LEU A 155 -2.72 -0.02 9.40
C LEU A 155 -3.50 1.28 9.63
N PHE A 156 -4.83 1.26 9.53
CA PHE A 156 -5.65 2.44 9.77
C PHE A 156 -5.66 2.89 11.24
N ASP A 157 -5.59 1.94 12.19
CA ASP A 157 -5.53 2.21 13.63
C ASP A 157 -4.17 2.70 14.10
N THR A 158 -3.12 2.40 13.33
CA THR A 158 -1.77 2.87 13.63
C THR A 158 -1.71 4.39 13.46
N PRO A 159 -1.29 5.15 14.49
CA PRO A 159 -1.19 6.60 14.41
C PRO A 159 -0.36 7.06 13.20
N GLY A 160 -0.84 8.08 12.49
CA GLY A 160 -0.18 8.64 11.32
C GLY A 160 -1.14 8.87 10.15
N ALA A 161 -1.03 10.03 9.50
CA ALA A 161 -1.88 10.36 8.36
C ALA A 161 -1.54 9.47 7.16
N GLY A 162 -0.26 9.14 6.97
CA GLY A 162 0.21 8.23 5.93
C GLY A 162 -0.32 6.81 6.09
N ASN A 163 -0.44 6.33 7.32
CA ASN A 163 -0.99 5.01 7.62
C ASN A 163 -2.47 4.93 7.21
N ARG A 164 -3.29 5.90 7.67
CA ARG A 164 -4.71 6.00 7.32
C ARG A 164 -4.93 6.13 5.81
N LEU A 165 -4.17 6.99 5.14
CA LEU A 165 -4.27 7.18 3.70
C LEU A 165 -3.80 5.95 2.90
N THR A 166 -2.78 5.24 3.39
CA THR A 166 -2.33 4.00 2.76
C THR A 166 -3.37 2.90 2.91
N ALA A 167 -4.00 2.75 4.09
CA ALA A 167 -5.10 1.81 4.29
C ALA A 167 -6.26 2.07 3.31
N LEU A 168 -6.64 3.34 3.13
CA LEU A 168 -7.66 3.73 2.16
C LEU A 168 -7.23 3.45 0.70
N ALA A 169 -5.97 3.69 0.35
CA ALA A 169 -5.40 3.38 -0.96
C ALA A 169 -5.37 1.87 -1.24
N LEU A 170 -5.12 1.04 -0.22
CA LEU A 170 -5.17 -0.42 -0.32
C LEU A 170 -6.59 -0.88 -0.68
N ILE A 171 -7.61 -0.35 0.00
CA ILE A 171 -9.02 -0.63 -0.33
C ILE A 171 -9.37 -0.19 -1.76
N GLN A 172 -8.86 0.95 -2.24
CA GLN A 172 -9.11 1.41 -3.61
C GLN A 172 -8.47 0.50 -4.66
N GLY A 173 -7.29 -0.05 -4.36
CA GLY A 173 -6.60 -1.00 -5.24
C GLY A 173 -7.24 -2.38 -5.23
N ARG A 174 -7.82 -2.76 -4.10
CA ARG A 174 -8.45 -4.08 -3.85
C ARG A 174 -9.77 -3.94 -3.08
N PRO A 175 -10.85 -3.54 -3.77
CA PRO A 175 -12.15 -3.31 -3.14
C PRO A 175 -12.72 -4.55 -2.42
N GLU A 176 -12.32 -5.75 -2.82
CA GLU A 176 -12.69 -7.02 -2.19
C GLU A 176 -12.14 -7.18 -0.77
N ALA A 177 -11.04 -6.50 -0.44
CA ALA A 177 -10.46 -6.52 0.91
C ALA A 177 -11.03 -5.42 1.82
N ALA A 178 -12.11 -4.73 1.41
CA ALA A 178 -12.69 -3.62 2.16
C ALA A 178 -13.11 -4.02 3.58
N SER A 179 -12.49 -3.37 4.57
CA SER A 179 -12.98 -3.35 5.94
C SER A 179 -14.05 -2.28 6.09
N LEU A 180 -15.26 -2.71 6.47
CA LEU A 180 -16.38 -1.81 6.70
C LEU A 180 -16.13 -0.91 7.92
N PRO A 181 -15.64 -1.43 9.08
CA PRO A 181 -15.24 -0.58 10.22
C PRO A 181 -14.23 0.51 9.87
N VAL A 182 -13.30 0.27 8.93
CA VAL A 182 -12.35 1.29 8.47
C VAL A 182 -13.05 2.38 7.68
N LEU A 183 -13.87 2.00 6.69
CA LEU A 183 -14.57 2.96 5.84
C LEU A 183 -15.52 3.84 6.66
N GLU A 184 -16.29 3.25 7.58
CA GLU A 184 -17.21 3.99 8.44
C GLU A 184 -16.49 5.05 9.27
N ARG A 185 -15.39 4.66 9.95
CA ARG A 185 -14.60 5.59 10.76
C ARG A 185 -13.90 6.64 9.90
N ALA A 186 -13.39 6.27 8.73
CA ALA A 186 -12.75 7.22 7.82
C ALA A 186 -13.73 8.24 7.23
N ILE A 187 -15.00 7.89 7.06
CA ILE A 187 -16.05 8.81 6.59
C ILE A 187 -16.54 9.73 7.72
N LEU A 188 -16.84 9.17 8.89
CA LEU A 188 -17.46 9.89 10.01
C LEU A 188 -16.46 10.66 10.87
N HIS A 189 -15.23 10.15 10.98
CA HIS A 189 -14.19 10.64 11.88
C HIS A 189 -12.86 10.89 11.15
N ALA A 190 -12.94 11.36 9.90
CA ALA A 190 -11.76 11.76 9.13
C ALA A 190 -10.92 12.79 9.90
N ALA A 191 -9.60 12.61 9.95
CA ALA A 191 -8.70 13.61 10.55
C ALA A 191 -8.45 14.80 9.62
N SER A 192 -8.78 14.68 8.33
CA SER A 192 -8.61 15.73 7.34
C SER A 192 -9.57 15.62 6.17
N ASP A 193 -9.70 16.74 5.44
CA ASP A 193 -10.43 16.87 4.18
C ASP A 193 -9.96 15.90 3.09
N VAL A 194 -8.65 15.64 3.04
CA VAL A 194 -8.01 14.70 2.10
C VAL A 194 -8.36 13.27 2.48
N GLU A 195 -8.28 12.94 3.76
CA GLU A 195 -8.66 11.62 4.26
C GLU A 195 -10.14 11.32 3.97
N GLN A 196 -11.04 12.27 4.24
CA GLN A 196 -12.46 12.09 3.94
C GLN A 196 -12.71 11.88 2.43
N LEU A 197 -12.00 12.62 1.57
CA LEU A 197 -12.07 12.42 0.12
C LEU A 197 -11.61 11.01 -0.28
N GLN A 198 -10.49 10.53 0.26
CA GLN A 198 -10.02 9.18 -0.03
C GLN A 198 -10.95 8.12 0.53
N ALA A 199 -11.53 8.34 1.71
CA ALA A 199 -12.50 7.43 2.30
C ALA A 199 -13.72 7.24 1.40
N LEU A 200 -14.23 8.34 0.83
CA LEU A 200 -15.34 8.31 -0.13
C LEU A 200 -14.95 7.61 -1.43
N ARG A 201 -13.75 7.84 -1.97
CA ARG A 201 -13.25 7.10 -3.15
C ARG A 201 -13.11 5.59 -2.87
N SER A 202 -12.63 5.22 -1.68
CA SER A 202 -12.53 3.82 -1.24
C SER A 202 -13.92 3.20 -1.08
N ALA A 203 -14.88 3.92 -0.52
CA ALA A 203 -16.26 3.48 -0.38
C ALA A 203 -16.96 3.31 -1.74
N GLU A 204 -16.76 4.25 -2.68
CA GLU A 204 -17.26 4.14 -4.05
C GLU A 204 -16.71 2.90 -4.75
N ALA A 205 -15.41 2.63 -4.62
CA ALA A 205 -14.81 1.42 -5.17
C ALA A 205 -15.37 0.14 -4.52
N ALA A 206 -15.54 0.13 -3.20
CA ALA A 206 -16.11 -1.01 -2.46
C ALA A 206 -17.56 -1.28 -2.83
N VAL A 207 -18.39 -0.24 -2.98
CA VAL A 207 -19.76 -0.36 -3.51
C VAL A 207 -19.72 -0.81 -4.96
N GLY A 208 -18.78 -0.40 -5.79
CA GLY A 208 -18.64 -0.91 -7.17
C GLY A 208 -18.29 -2.41 -7.26
N SER A 209 -17.74 -3.00 -6.18
CA SER A 209 -17.25 -4.38 -6.17
C SER A 209 -18.37 -5.40 -6.03
N ALA A 210 -18.29 -6.49 -6.79
CA ALA A 210 -19.17 -7.65 -6.63
C ALA A 210 -18.88 -8.47 -5.36
N ALA A 211 -17.69 -8.30 -4.77
CA ALA A 211 -17.29 -9.03 -3.56
C ALA A 211 -17.98 -8.51 -2.28
N LEU A 212 -18.48 -7.28 -2.30
CA LEU A 212 -19.21 -6.71 -1.17
C LEU A 212 -20.66 -7.18 -1.19
N ASP A 213 -21.04 -7.98 -0.20
CA ASP A 213 -22.40 -8.51 -0.08
C ASP A 213 -23.46 -7.39 0.02
N PRO A 214 -24.73 -7.67 -0.34
CA PRO A 214 -25.78 -6.65 -0.36
C PRO A 214 -26.03 -5.98 0.99
N ALA A 215 -25.88 -6.69 2.12
CA ALA A 215 -26.14 -6.14 3.43
C ALA A 215 -25.05 -5.15 3.85
N ARG A 216 -23.77 -5.52 3.67
CA ARG A 216 -22.63 -4.62 3.92
C ARG A 216 -22.62 -3.42 3.00
N ARG A 217 -23.05 -3.60 1.75
CA ARG A 217 -23.25 -2.50 0.79
C ARG A 217 -24.31 -1.52 1.27
N ALA A 218 -25.47 -2.00 1.70
CA ALA A 218 -26.54 -1.16 2.22
C ALA A 218 -26.09 -0.40 3.49
N GLN A 219 -25.33 -1.07 4.36
CA GLN A 219 -24.75 -0.44 5.54
C GLN A 219 -23.78 0.70 5.17
N LEU A 220 -22.87 0.46 4.22
CA LEU A 220 -21.92 1.49 3.76
C LEU A 220 -22.62 2.71 3.14
N ILE A 221 -23.66 2.47 2.34
CA ILE A 221 -24.50 3.54 1.77
C ILE A 221 -25.17 4.34 2.90
N ALA A 222 -25.76 3.66 3.88
CA ALA A 222 -26.37 4.31 5.04
C ALA A 222 -25.37 5.14 5.84
N THR A 223 -24.11 4.70 5.97
CA THR A 223 -23.06 5.50 6.62
C THR A 223 -22.73 6.77 5.84
N VAL A 224 -22.68 6.71 4.51
CA VAL A 224 -22.46 7.89 3.67
C VAL A 224 -23.63 8.86 3.79
N ASP A 225 -24.86 8.37 3.71
CA ASP A 225 -26.09 9.19 3.88
C ASP A 225 -26.12 9.85 5.25
N GLU A 226 -25.77 9.11 6.30
CA GLU A 226 -25.67 9.63 7.65
C GLU A 226 -24.64 10.77 7.70
N ALA A 227 -23.44 10.57 7.16
CA ALA A 227 -22.37 11.56 7.14
C ALA A 227 -22.78 12.85 6.41
N VAL A 228 -23.59 12.76 5.35
CA VAL A 228 -24.20 13.92 4.69
C VAL A 228 -25.21 14.59 5.63
N ARG A 229 -26.15 13.83 6.19
CA ARG A 229 -27.23 14.33 7.05
C ARG A 229 -26.72 15.09 8.28
N ILE A 230 -25.65 14.59 8.91
CA ILE A 230 -25.04 15.24 10.08
C ILE A 230 -24.01 16.32 9.73
N GLY A 231 -23.87 16.67 8.45
CA GLY A 231 -22.98 17.74 7.99
C GLY A 231 -21.48 17.44 8.13
N ARG A 232 -21.10 16.15 8.18
CA ARG A 232 -19.69 15.74 8.17
C ARG A 232 -19.06 15.90 6.81
N ILE A 233 -19.83 15.68 5.74
CA ILE A 233 -19.39 15.95 4.37
C ILE A 233 -19.84 17.37 4.02
N ARG A 234 -18.88 18.30 3.96
CA ARG A 234 -19.15 19.73 3.75
C ARG A 234 -18.91 20.17 2.31
N GLY A 235 -19.69 21.16 1.87
CA GLY A 235 -19.58 21.83 0.57
C GLY A 235 -20.41 21.13 -0.50
N ASP A 236 -21.52 21.75 -0.90
CA ASP A 236 -22.55 21.12 -1.75
C ASP A 236 -22.04 20.78 -3.16
N ASP A 237 -21.07 21.55 -3.68
CA ASP A 237 -20.40 21.34 -4.97
C ASP A 237 -19.01 20.70 -4.85
N SER A 238 -18.63 20.29 -3.64
CA SER A 238 -17.33 19.65 -3.42
C SER A 238 -17.25 18.28 -4.10
N ASP A 239 -16.03 17.86 -4.46
CA ASP A 239 -15.78 16.51 -4.98
C ASP A 239 -16.28 15.43 -4.01
N ARG A 240 -16.15 15.68 -2.70
CA ARG A 240 -16.66 14.80 -1.65
C ARG A 240 -18.18 14.63 -1.74
N MET A 241 -18.92 15.73 -1.83
CA MET A 241 -20.38 15.68 -1.97
C MET A 241 -20.80 14.99 -3.27
N ARG A 242 -20.06 15.22 -4.36
CA ARG A 242 -20.33 14.57 -5.65
C ARG A 242 -20.13 13.05 -5.57
N ILE A 243 -19.08 12.58 -4.90
CA ILE A 243 -18.86 11.14 -4.69
C ILE A 243 -19.94 10.57 -3.77
N ALA A 244 -20.28 11.26 -2.68
CA ALA A 244 -21.32 10.81 -1.74
C ALA A 244 -22.67 10.60 -2.44
N LYS A 245 -23.09 11.56 -3.29
CA LYS A 245 -24.32 11.43 -4.09
C LYS A 245 -24.29 10.24 -5.04
N ARG A 246 -23.14 9.93 -5.66
CA ARG A 246 -23.01 8.73 -6.53
C ARG A 246 -23.13 7.44 -5.73
N ILE A 247 -22.53 7.37 -4.54
CA ILE A 247 -22.64 6.20 -3.66
C ILE A 247 -24.11 5.98 -3.24
N ALA A 248 -24.81 7.05 -2.90
CA ALA A 248 -26.21 7.01 -2.50
C ALA A 248 -27.20 6.75 -3.66
N GLY A 249 -26.73 6.70 -4.91
CA GLY A 249 -27.60 6.58 -6.08
C GLY A 249 -28.46 7.83 -6.34
N LEU A 250 -28.01 8.99 -5.88
CA LEU A 250 -28.68 10.30 -6.00
C LEU A 250 -28.10 11.15 -7.15
N ALA A 251 -27.31 10.55 -8.04
CA ALA A 251 -26.62 11.20 -9.15
C ALA A 251 -27.22 10.82 -10.51
#